data_AF-A0A1Q7SI88-F1
#
_entry.id   AF-A0A1Q7SI88-F1
#
_cell.length_a   1.000
_cell.length_b   1.000
_cell.length_c   1.000
_cell.angle_alpha   90.00
_cell.angle_beta   90.00
_cell.angle_gamma   90.00
#
_symmetry.space_group_name_H-M   'P 1'
#
loop_
_entity.id
_entity.type
_entity.pdbx_description
1 polymer ?
#
loop_
_entity_poly.entity_id
_entity_poly.type
_entity_poly.pdbx_seq_one_letter_code
_entity_poly.pdbx_strand_id
1 'polypeptide(L)'
;MQSVSGIAHEGGVAAGTDGPRHLPAQALDHATGYLAAFGAMVALARRAREGGSYLVRVSLAQTGRWLDRLGRVAGHGVPDPRVEDVEAFLQTTATPFGVLRHVSPAAMLSETPASWARPSVPLGTHAPEWWT
;
A
#
# COMPACT_ATOMS: atom_id res chain seq x y z
N MET A 1 -5.70 14.70 0.15
CA MET A 1 -6.99 14.04 0.46
C MET A 1 -7.34 14.02 1.94
N GLN A 2 -6.43 13.62 2.85
CA GLN A 2 -6.71 13.60 4.30
C GLN A 2 -7.25 14.94 4.86
N SER A 3 -6.74 16.08 4.37
CA SER A 3 -7.19 17.42 4.80
C SER A 3 -8.64 17.73 4.41
N VAL A 4 -9.11 17.22 3.27
CA VAL A 4 -10.46 17.48 2.75
C VAL A 4 -11.47 16.41 3.16
N SER A 5 -11.01 15.29 3.73
CA SER A 5 -11.87 14.21 4.23
C SER A 5 -12.18 14.29 5.73
N GLY A 6 -11.66 15.29 6.45
CA GLY A 6 -11.81 15.42 7.92
C GLY A 6 -10.80 14.62 8.74
N ILE A 7 -10.18 13.58 8.17
CA ILE A 7 -9.15 12.75 8.83
C ILE A 7 -8.04 13.58 9.49
N ALA A 8 -7.53 14.61 8.81
CA ALA A 8 -6.46 15.43 9.39
C ALA A 8 -6.94 16.28 10.58
N HIS A 9 -8.19 16.74 10.56
CA HIS A 9 -8.77 17.48 11.67
C HIS A 9 -8.93 16.58 12.90
N GLU A 10 -9.50 15.39 12.70
CA GLU A 10 -9.68 14.36 13.73
C GLU A 10 -8.35 13.93 14.36
N GLY A 11 -7.29 13.78 13.55
CA GLY A 11 -5.95 13.50 14.05
C GLY A 11 -5.38 14.61 14.94
N GLY A 12 -5.75 15.87 14.67
CA GLY A 12 -5.38 17.01 15.51
C GLY A 12 -6.10 16.99 16.86
N VAL A 13 -7.42 16.74 16.85
CA VAL A 13 -8.24 16.57 18.05
C VAL A 13 -7.68 15.44 18.92
N ALA A 14 -7.41 14.29 18.32
CA ALA A 14 -6.93 13.11 19.04
C ALA A 14 -5.49 13.27 19.59
N ALA A 15 -4.70 14.17 18.99
CA ALA A 15 -3.37 14.55 19.46
C ALA A 15 -3.36 15.69 20.50
N GLY A 16 -4.51 16.32 20.77
CA GLY A 16 -4.59 17.50 21.63
C GLY A 16 -3.88 18.73 21.04
N THR A 17 -3.86 18.87 19.71
CA THR A 17 -3.22 20.00 19.02
C THR A 17 -4.26 20.91 18.37
N ASP A 18 -4.02 22.24 18.38
CA ASP A 18 -4.93 23.23 17.79
C ASP A 18 -5.01 23.19 16.24
N GLY A 19 -4.18 22.39 15.58
CA GLY A 19 -4.08 22.30 14.12
C GLY A 19 -4.34 20.89 13.57
N PRO A 20 -4.51 20.75 12.24
CA PRO A 20 -4.66 19.45 11.61
C PRO A 20 -3.39 18.61 11.78
N ARG A 21 -3.57 17.32 12.03
CA ARG A 21 -2.48 16.33 12.09
C ARG A 21 -2.81 15.17 11.17
N HIS A 22 -1.89 14.90 10.24
CA HIS A 22 -2.00 13.77 9.32
C HIS A 22 -1.79 12.43 10.03
N LEU A 23 -2.37 11.37 9.47
CA LEU A 23 -2.02 10.01 9.88
C LEU A 23 -0.52 9.78 9.64
N PRO A 24 0.16 8.97 10.48
CA PRO A 24 1.60 8.69 10.34
C PRO A 24 1.95 7.89 9.07
N ALA A 25 0.96 7.55 8.26
CA ALA A 25 1.12 6.91 6.97
C ALA A 25 0.18 7.53 5.92
N GLN A 26 0.53 7.36 4.64
CA GLN A 26 -0.36 7.63 3.51
C GLN A 26 -1.45 6.54 3.39
N ALA A 27 -2.16 6.24 4.48
CA ALA A 27 -3.11 5.14 4.60
C ALA A 27 -4.18 5.17 3.49
N LEU A 28 -4.66 6.37 3.18
CA LEU A 28 -5.65 6.59 2.13
C LEU A 28 -5.08 6.22 0.74
N ASP A 29 -3.89 6.71 0.41
CA ASP A 29 -3.28 6.45 -0.91
C ASP A 29 -2.93 4.97 -1.06
N HIS A 30 -2.38 4.35 0.00
CA HIS A 30 -2.09 2.92 0.03
C HIS A 30 -3.35 2.08 -0.13
N ALA A 31 -4.39 2.35 0.67
CA ALA A 31 -5.65 1.60 0.59
C ALA A 31 -6.31 1.73 -0.79
N THR A 32 -6.38 2.95 -1.36
CA THR A 32 -6.93 3.15 -2.70
C THR A 32 -6.09 2.45 -3.77
N GLY A 33 -4.76 2.46 -3.66
CA GLY A 33 -3.87 1.73 -4.56
C GLY A 33 -4.12 0.22 -4.53
N TYR A 34 -4.27 -0.37 -3.34
CA TYR A 34 -4.62 -1.79 -3.20
C TYR A 34 -6.01 -2.12 -3.73
N LEU A 35 -7.00 -1.26 -3.51
CA LEU A 35 -8.33 -1.43 -4.10
C LEU A 35 -8.29 -1.38 -5.64
N ALA A 36 -7.47 -0.50 -6.21
CA ALA A 36 -7.26 -0.44 -7.66
C ALA A 36 -6.60 -1.71 -8.19
N ALA A 37 -5.53 -2.17 -7.53
CA ALA A 37 -4.84 -3.41 -7.88
C ALA A 37 -5.77 -4.64 -7.79
N PHE A 38 -6.54 -4.73 -6.71
CA PHE A 38 -7.56 -5.77 -6.54
C PHE A 38 -8.60 -5.74 -7.67
N GLY A 39 -9.17 -4.56 -7.96
CA GLY A 39 -10.13 -4.42 -9.05
C GLY A 39 -9.53 -4.81 -10.41
N ALA A 40 -8.27 -4.45 -10.68
CA ALA A 40 -7.56 -4.83 -11.90
C ALA A 40 -7.37 -6.36 -12.00
N MET A 41 -6.98 -7.02 -10.90
CA MET A 41 -6.88 -8.48 -10.85
C MET A 41 -8.23 -9.16 -11.11
N VAL A 42 -9.32 -8.65 -10.52
CA VAL A 42 -10.68 -9.15 -10.77
C VAL A 42 -11.08 -8.96 -12.25
N ALA A 43 -10.79 -7.79 -12.83
CA ALA A 43 -11.04 -7.52 -14.24
C ALA A 43 -10.26 -8.45 -15.18
N LEU A 44 -8.98 -8.72 -14.89
CA LEU A 44 -8.15 -9.65 -15.65
C LEU A 44 -8.68 -11.08 -15.55
N ALA A 45 -9.04 -11.52 -14.33
CA ALA A 45 -9.60 -12.84 -14.10
C ALA A 45 -10.94 -13.03 -14.83
N ARG A 46 -11.75 -11.97 -14.90
CA ARG A 46 -13.01 -11.98 -15.66
C ARG A 46 -12.76 -12.02 -17.16
N ARG A 47 -11.86 -11.17 -17.68
CA ARG A 47 -11.43 -11.17 -19.09
C ARG A 47 -10.91 -12.53 -19.54
N ALA A 48 -10.16 -13.24 -18.70
CA ALA A 48 -9.63 -14.56 -19.03
C ALA A 48 -10.72 -15.62 -19.25
N ARG A 49 -11.89 -15.47 -18.62
CA ARG A 49 -13.01 -16.43 -18.71
C ARG A 49 -14.08 -16.01 -19.70
N GLU A 50 -14.37 -14.72 -19.76
CA GLU A 50 -15.52 -14.16 -20.50
C GLU A 50 -15.10 -13.34 -21.74
N GLY A 51 -13.81 -13.01 -21.88
CA GLY A 51 -13.33 -12.06 -22.88
C GLY A 51 -13.64 -10.60 -22.51
N GLY A 52 -13.45 -9.68 -23.47
CA GLY A 52 -13.82 -8.27 -23.33
C GLY A 52 -12.82 -7.37 -22.59
N SER A 53 -13.30 -6.17 -22.24
CA SER A 53 -12.56 -5.11 -21.54
C SER A 53 -13.41 -4.56 -20.40
N TYR A 54 -12.77 -4.23 -19.28
CA TYR A 54 -13.45 -3.77 -18.07
C TYR A 54 -12.85 -2.47 -17.57
N LEU A 55 -13.69 -1.60 -17.02
CA LEU A 55 -13.29 -0.36 -16.36
C LEU A 55 -13.43 -0.51 -14.84
N VAL A 56 -12.33 -0.30 -14.12
CA VAL A 56 -12.30 -0.22 -12.66
C VAL A 56 -12.17 1.24 -12.26
N ARG A 57 -13.08 1.73 -11.41
CA ARG A 57 -13.03 3.09 -10.85
C ARG A 57 -12.90 3.01 -9.35
N VAL A 58 -11.89 3.70 -8.82
CA VAL A 58 -11.70 3.90 -7.38
C VAL A 58 -11.69 5.40 -7.07
N SER A 59 -12.00 5.77 -5.84
CA SER A 59 -12.00 7.17 -5.40
C SER A 59 -11.33 7.29 -4.04
N LEU A 60 -10.27 8.09 -3.99
CA LEU A 60 -9.59 8.47 -2.75
C LEU A 60 -10.59 9.03 -1.71
N ALA A 61 -11.60 9.79 -2.15
CA ALA A 61 -12.60 10.35 -1.25
C ALA A 61 -13.50 9.27 -0.64
N GLN A 62 -13.92 8.29 -1.46
CA GLN A 62 -14.73 7.17 -0.97
C GLN A 62 -13.91 6.25 -0.07
N THR A 63 -12.64 6.00 -0.38
CA THR A 63 -11.73 5.26 0.50
C THR A 63 -11.56 5.98 1.83
N GLY A 64 -11.39 7.31 1.83
CA GLY A 64 -11.33 8.10 3.07
C GLY A 64 -12.59 7.95 3.92
N ARG A 65 -13.79 8.02 3.32
CA ARG A 65 -15.05 7.79 4.03
C ARG A 65 -15.20 6.35 4.54
N TRP A 66 -14.69 5.38 3.81
CA TRP A 66 -14.70 3.98 4.26
C TRP A 66 -13.78 3.77 5.46
N LEU A 67 -12.55 4.30 5.42
CA LEU A 67 -11.62 4.28 6.55
C LEU A 67 -12.22 4.94 7.79
N ASP A 68 -12.86 6.09 7.60
CA ASP A 68 -13.52 6.83 8.68
C ASP A 68 -14.63 5.99 9.36
N ARG A 69 -15.32 5.13 8.62
CA ARG A 69 -16.37 4.24 9.14
C ARG A 69 -15.86 3.00 9.88
N LEU A 70 -14.55 2.73 9.90
CA LEU A 70 -13.99 1.61 10.66
C LEU A 70 -14.04 1.83 12.17
N GLY A 71 -14.42 3.03 12.61
CA GLY A 71 -14.48 3.41 14.02
C GLY A 71 -13.19 4.07 14.49
N ARG A 72 -13.18 4.47 15.76
CA ARG A 72 -12.04 5.11 16.41
C ARG A 72 -11.46 4.16 17.46
N VAL A 73 -10.14 4.18 17.58
CA VAL A 73 -9.40 3.47 18.64
C VAL A 73 -8.48 4.46 19.35
N ALA A 74 -8.20 4.23 20.62
CA ALA A 74 -7.26 5.03 21.40
C ALA A 74 -5.81 4.71 20.98
N GLY A 75 -5.42 5.16 19.78
CA GLY A 75 -4.16 4.78 19.13
C GLY A 75 -2.96 5.67 19.47
N HIS A 76 -3.16 6.92 19.89
CA HIS A 76 -2.04 7.84 20.13
C HIS A 76 -1.12 7.47 21.29
N GLY A 77 -1.58 6.61 22.21
CA GLY A 77 -0.76 6.07 23.29
C GLY A 77 0.05 4.83 22.88
N VAL A 78 -0.13 4.30 21.67
CA VAL A 78 0.62 3.14 21.17
C VAL A 78 1.99 3.63 20.69
N PRO A 79 3.10 3.08 21.22
CA PRO A 79 4.44 3.42 20.75
C PRO A 79 4.61 3.07 19.26
N ASP A 80 5.38 3.88 18.54
CA ASP A 80 5.77 3.54 17.18
C ASP A 80 6.56 2.23 17.16
N PRO A 81 6.35 1.36 16.15
CA PRO A 81 7.08 0.11 16.04
C PRO A 81 8.58 0.38 15.83
N ARG A 82 9.41 -0.41 16.50
CA ARG A 82 10.86 -0.41 16.28
C ARG A 82 11.21 -1.31 15.10
N VAL A 83 12.45 -1.21 14.65
CA VAL A 83 12.94 -2.02 13.52
C VAL A 83 12.89 -3.51 13.84
N GLU A 84 13.15 -3.89 15.09
CA GLU A 84 13.11 -5.29 15.54
C GLU A 84 11.69 -5.85 15.52
N ASP A 85 10.69 -4.98 15.74
CA ASP A 85 9.28 -5.37 15.77
C ASP A 85 8.74 -5.71 14.37
N VAL A 86 9.45 -5.28 13.32
CA VAL A 86 9.07 -5.51 11.91
C VAL A 86 10.05 -6.39 11.14
N GLU A 87 11.10 -6.93 11.78
CA GLU A 87 12.14 -7.74 11.14
C GLU A 87 11.55 -8.91 10.33
N ALA A 88 10.56 -9.59 10.89
CA ALA A 88 9.90 -10.74 10.25
C ALA A 88 9.19 -10.39 8.92
N PHE A 89 8.89 -9.11 8.68
CA PHE A 89 8.25 -8.62 7.46
C PHE A 89 9.25 -8.03 6.46
N LEU A 90 10.54 -8.09 6.77
CA LEU A 90 11.60 -7.55 5.93
C LEU A 90 12.41 -8.69 5.31
N GLN A 91 12.98 -8.41 4.15
CA GLN A 91 13.96 -9.27 3.50
C GLN A 91 15.12 -8.42 3.00
N THR A 92 16.22 -9.09 2.67
CA THR A 92 17.42 -8.46 2.18
C THR A 92 17.74 -8.96 0.79
N THR A 93 17.98 -8.03 -0.13
CA THR A 93 18.30 -8.33 -1.53
C THR A 93 19.60 -7.63 -1.92
N ALA A 94 20.52 -8.37 -2.53
CA ALA A 94 21.70 -7.79 -3.15
C ALA A 94 21.30 -7.06 -4.44
N THR A 95 21.70 -5.81 -4.57
CA THR A 95 21.40 -4.97 -5.73
C THR A 95 22.67 -4.28 -6.25
N PRO A 96 22.66 -3.71 -7.46
CA PRO A 96 23.76 -2.86 -7.93
C PRO A 96 24.01 -1.61 -7.06
N PHE A 97 23.07 -1.24 -6.18
CA PHE A 97 23.23 -0.17 -5.19
C PHE A 97 23.79 -0.67 -3.84
N GLY A 98 24.15 -1.95 -3.77
CA GLY A 98 24.51 -2.64 -2.53
C GLY A 98 23.35 -3.45 -1.95
N VAL A 99 23.48 -3.81 -0.68
CA VAL A 99 22.50 -4.62 0.04
C VAL A 99 21.33 -3.74 0.47
N LEU A 100 20.13 -4.06 -0.03
CA LEU A 100 18.88 -3.39 0.36
C LEU A 100 18.08 -4.24 1.33
N ARG A 101 17.59 -3.65 2.41
CA ARG A 101 16.60 -4.24 3.32
C ARG A 101 15.24 -3.59 3.05
N HIS A 102 14.23 -4.39 2.73
CA HIS A 102 12.93 -3.91 2.26
C HIS A 102 11.80 -4.87 2.65
N VAL A 103 10.56 -4.41 2.52
CA VAL A 103 9.36 -5.18 2.87
C VAL A 103 9.21 -6.42 1.98
N SER A 104 8.87 -7.53 2.60
CA SER A 104 8.53 -8.79 1.95
C SER A 104 7.11 -8.77 1.40
N PRO A 105 6.79 -9.58 0.38
CA PRO A 105 5.41 -9.72 -0.08
C PRO A 105 4.48 -10.04 1.09
N ALA A 106 3.42 -9.24 1.25
CA ALA A 106 2.53 -9.34 2.41
C ALA A 106 1.71 -10.64 2.41
N ALA A 107 1.43 -11.21 1.24
CA ALA A 107 0.70 -12.46 1.10
C ALA A 107 1.65 -13.64 0.87
N MET A 108 1.55 -14.65 1.73
CA MET A 108 2.20 -15.95 1.54
C MET A 108 1.18 -16.93 0.97
N LEU A 109 1.27 -17.20 -0.33
CA LEU A 109 0.38 -18.12 -1.03
C LEU A 109 1.07 -19.47 -1.18
N SER A 110 0.42 -20.56 -0.77
CA SER A 110 1.01 -21.91 -0.79
C SER A 110 1.25 -22.43 -2.21
N GLU A 111 0.37 -22.12 -3.16
CA GLU A 111 0.46 -22.57 -4.55
C GLU A 111 1.25 -21.60 -5.45
N THR A 112 1.21 -20.31 -5.13
CA THR A 112 1.86 -19.24 -5.92
C THR A 112 2.66 -18.29 -5.03
N PRO A 113 3.76 -18.75 -4.41
CA PRO A 113 4.52 -17.92 -3.47
C PRO A 113 4.95 -16.59 -4.10
N ALA A 114 4.47 -15.49 -3.52
CA ALA A 114 4.82 -14.15 -4.00
C ALA A 114 6.31 -13.89 -3.74
N SER A 115 6.99 -13.30 -4.72
CA SER A 115 8.41 -12.96 -4.63
C SER A 115 8.73 -11.72 -5.47
N TRP A 116 9.83 -11.05 -5.12
CA TRP A 116 10.39 -9.97 -5.94
C TRP A 116 11.30 -10.58 -7.00
N ALA A 117 10.79 -10.76 -8.22
CA ALA A 117 11.54 -11.42 -9.29
C ALA A 117 12.77 -10.63 -9.78
N ARG A 118 12.84 -9.32 -9.51
CA ARG A 118 13.95 -8.45 -9.91
C ARG A 118 14.35 -7.50 -8.77
N PRO A 119 15.65 -7.24 -8.58
CA PRO A 119 16.13 -6.24 -7.65
C PRO A 119 15.89 -4.81 -8.17
N SER A 120 16.03 -3.82 -7.29
CA SER A 120 16.16 -2.42 -7.70
C SER A 120 17.46 -2.22 -8.49
N VAL A 121 17.40 -1.50 -9.61
CA VAL A 121 18.54 -1.27 -10.50
C VAL A 121 18.58 0.19 -10.98
N PRO A 122 19.74 0.69 -11.45
CA PRO A 122 19.83 2.01 -12.07
C PRO A 122 18.87 2.19 -13.25
N LEU A 123 18.45 3.44 -13.48
CA LEU A 123 17.64 3.79 -14.65
C LEU A 123 18.38 3.41 -15.94
N GLY A 124 17.67 2.80 -16.89
CA GLY A 124 18.24 2.34 -18.17
C GLY A 124 18.91 0.95 -18.15
N THR A 125 18.86 0.22 -17.03
CA THR A 125 19.49 -1.12 -16.93
C THR A 125 18.87 -2.17 -17.85
N HIS A 126 17.55 -2.15 -18.05
CA HIS A 126 16.84 -3.18 -18.80
C HIS A 126 16.59 -2.76 -20.26
N ALA A 127 16.70 -3.72 -21.18
CA ALA A 127 16.29 -3.52 -22.57
C ALA A 127 14.78 -3.20 -22.66
N PRO A 128 14.35 -2.37 -23.64
CA PRO A 128 12.96 -2.01 -23.84
C PRO A 128 12.20 -3.13 -24.58
N GLU A 129 12.17 -4.32 -24.01
CA GLU A 129 11.52 -5.51 -24.56
C GLU A 129 10.41 -6.02 -23.64
N TRP A 130 9.38 -6.63 -24.25
CA TRP A 130 8.36 -7.35 -23.50
C TRP A 130 8.89 -8.73 -23.13
N TRP A 131 8.57 -9.18 -21.92
CA TRP A 131 8.91 -10.53 -21.50
C TRP A 131 8.05 -11.50 -22.31
N THR A 132 8.72 -12.51 -22.87
CA THR A 132 8.07 -13.64 -23.54
C THR A 132 7.67 -14.70 -22.54
#